data_AF-A0A481UF04-F1
#
_entry.id   AF-A0A481UF04-F1
#
_cell.length_a   1.000
_cell.length_b   1.000
_cell.length_c   1.000
_cell.angle_alpha   90.00
_cell.angle_beta   90.00
_cell.angle_gamma   90.00
#
_symmetry.space_group_name_H-M   'P 1'
#
loop_
_entity.id
_entity.type
_entity.pdbx_description
1 polymer ?
#
loop_
_entity_poly.entity_id
_entity_poly.type
_entity_poly.pdbx_seq_one_letter_code
_entity_poly.pdbx_strand_id
1 'polypeptide(L)'
;IASVTTAVAHGDLTQKIERPAQGEILQLQQTINTMVDQLRTFAAEVTRVARDVGTEGILGGQAEIEGVQGMWNTLIVNVNAMANNLTTQVRDIAIVTTAVAKGDLTQKVQAECKGEIKQLKETINSMVDQLQQFAREVTKIAREVGTEGRLGGQATVHDVEGTWRDLTENVNGMAMNLTTQVREIAKVTTAVARGDLTKKIEVEVQGEIASLKDTINTMVDRLSTFAFEVSKVAREVGTDGTLGGQAQVDNVEGKWKDLTENVNTMAR
;
A
#
# COMPACT_ATOMS: atom_id res chain seq x y z
N ILE A 1 -27.03 -5.87 -62.73
CA ILE A 1 -26.28 -4.68 -62.29
C ILE A 1 -27.10 -3.92 -61.25
N ALA A 2 -28.22 -3.28 -61.62
CA ALA A 2 -29.07 -2.50 -60.70
C ALA A 2 -29.44 -3.25 -59.41
N SER A 3 -29.89 -4.51 -59.51
CA SER A 3 -30.23 -5.33 -58.34
C SER A 3 -29.06 -5.52 -57.37
N VAL A 4 -27.87 -5.84 -57.89
CA VAL A 4 -26.66 -6.06 -57.09
C VAL A 4 -26.18 -4.76 -56.47
N THR A 5 -26.17 -3.66 -57.22
CA THR A 5 -25.82 -2.35 -56.66
C THR A 5 -26.81 -1.89 -55.59
N THR A 6 -28.10 -2.21 -55.74
CA THR A 6 -29.11 -1.97 -54.70
C THR A 6 -28.85 -2.86 -53.48
N ALA A 7 -28.54 -4.14 -53.66
CA ALA A 7 -28.21 -5.05 -52.55
C ALA A 7 -27.01 -4.55 -51.75
N VAL A 8 -25.92 -4.18 -52.43
CA VAL A 8 -24.71 -3.60 -51.81
C VAL A 8 -25.03 -2.31 -51.06
N ALA A 9 -25.88 -1.44 -51.62
CA ALA A 9 -26.31 -0.22 -50.95
C ALA A 9 -27.09 -0.47 -49.65
N HIS A 10 -27.73 -1.63 -49.51
CA HIS A 10 -28.40 -2.08 -48.28
C HIS A 10 -27.50 -2.94 -47.38
N GLY A 11 -26.21 -3.08 -47.71
CA GLY A 11 -25.25 -3.88 -46.93
C GLY A 11 -25.24 -5.38 -47.24
N ASP A 12 -26.00 -5.84 -48.23
CA ASP A 12 -25.93 -7.22 -48.70
C ASP A 12 -24.76 -7.38 -49.68
N LEU A 13 -23.65 -7.92 -49.16
CA LEU A 13 -22.41 -8.18 -49.89
C LEU A 13 -22.31 -9.62 -50.40
N THR A 14 -23.42 -10.38 -50.41
CA THR A 14 -23.44 -11.77 -50.86
C THR A 14 -23.74 -11.90 -52.36
N GLN A 15 -24.35 -10.89 -52.97
CA GLN A 15 -24.80 -10.92 -54.36
C GLN A 15 -23.74 -10.48 -55.36
N LYS A 16 -23.64 -11.20 -56.48
CA LYS A 16 -22.78 -10.85 -57.62
C LYS A 16 -23.56 -10.75 -58.92
N ILE A 17 -22.99 -10.03 -59.88
CA ILE A 17 -23.51 -10.01 -61.25
C ILE A 17 -23.01 -11.27 -61.96
N GLU A 18 -23.93 -12.20 -62.25
CA GLU A 18 -23.61 -13.49 -62.89
C GLU A 18 -24.04 -13.57 -64.36
N ARG A 19 -24.82 -12.60 -64.85
CA ARG A 19 -25.31 -12.63 -66.24
C ARG A 19 -24.15 -12.45 -67.23
N PRO A 20 -24.18 -13.15 -68.39
CA PRO A 20 -23.18 -12.96 -69.44
C PRO A 20 -23.21 -11.52 -69.98
N ALA A 21 -22.05 -10.89 -70.04
CA ALA A 21 -21.86 -9.57 -70.64
C ALA A 21 -20.66 -9.58 -71.59
N GLN A 22 -20.62 -8.61 -72.50
CA GLN A 22 -19.52 -8.43 -73.46
C GLN A 22 -19.15 -6.95 -73.55
N GLY A 23 -17.93 -6.68 -74.03
CA GLY A 23 -17.42 -5.31 -74.19
C GLY A 23 -17.37 -4.54 -72.88
N GLU A 24 -17.79 -3.27 -72.91
CA GLU A 24 -17.76 -2.36 -71.75
C GLU A 24 -18.62 -2.84 -70.58
N ILE A 25 -19.75 -3.53 -70.86
CA ILE A 25 -20.62 -4.08 -69.81
C ILE A 25 -19.90 -5.19 -69.03
N LEU A 26 -19.04 -5.97 -69.70
CA LEU A 26 -18.24 -7.01 -69.03
C LEU A 26 -17.20 -6.38 -68.09
N GLN A 27 -16.54 -5.31 -68.53
CA GLN A 27 -15.59 -4.57 -67.69
C GLN A 27 -16.28 -3.95 -66.48
N LEU A 28 -17.47 -3.37 -66.67
CA LEU A 28 -18.28 -2.84 -65.57
C LEU A 28 -18.71 -3.94 -64.59
N GLN A 29 -19.17 -5.09 -65.10
CA GLN A 29 -19.51 -6.25 -64.29
C GLN A 29 -18.33 -6.72 -63.44
N GLN A 30 -17.15 -6.87 -64.05
CA GLN A 30 -15.93 -7.28 -63.35
C GLN A 30 -15.56 -6.26 -62.27
N THR A 31 -15.61 -4.96 -62.59
CA THR A 31 -15.31 -3.88 -61.64
C THR A 31 -16.26 -3.90 -60.45
N ILE A 32 -17.57 -4.06 -60.68
CA ILE A 32 -18.56 -4.12 -59.60
C ILE A 32 -18.36 -5.38 -58.76
N ASN A 33 -18.16 -6.56 -59.38
CA ASN A 33 -17.95 -7.80 -58.63
C ASN A 33 -16.68 -7.75 -57.76
N THR A 34 -15.58 -7.20 -58.28
CA THR A 34 -14.36 -6.97 -57.50
C THR A 34 -14.61 -6.01 -56.33
N MET A 35 -15.40 -4.96 -56.53
CA MET A 35 -15.79 -4.05 -55.44
C MET A 35 -16.63 -4.75 -54.37
N VAL A 36 -17.56 -5.62 -54.74
CA VAL A 36 -18.33 -6.43 -53.77
C VAL A 36 -17.42 -7.36 -52.98
N ASP A 37 -16.46 -8.02 -53.63
CA ASP A 37 -15.51 -8.92 -52.96
C ASP A 37 -14.61 -8.18 -51.96
N GLN A 38 -14.12 -7.00 -52.34
CA GLN A 38 -13.33 -6.13 -51.45
C GLN A 38 -14.16 -5.67 -50.26
N LEU A 39 -15.39 -5.20 -50.48
CA LEU A 39 -16.29 -4.78 -49.40
C LEU A 39 -16.59 -5.92 -48.43
N ARG A 40 -16.86 -7.14 -48.96
CA ARG A 40 -17.19 -8.30 -48.14
C ARG A 40 -16.02 -8.69 -47.24
N THR A 41 -14.81 -8.73 -47.81
CA THR A 41 -13.58 -9.06 -47.07
C THR A 41 -13.29 -7.99 -46.01
N PHE A 42 -13.45 -6.72 -46.36
CA PHE A 42 -13.28 -5.61 -45.42
C PHE A 42 -14.28 -5.66 -44.26
N ALA A 43 -15.57 -5.86 -44.55
CA ALA A 43 -16.60 -5.95 -43.52
C ALA A 43 -16.35 -7.11 -42.55
N ALA A 44 -15.91 -8.26 -43.06
CA ALA A 44 -15.55 -9.41 -42.25
C ALA A 44 -14.36 -9.11 -41.32
N GLU A 45 -13.27 -8.55 -41.85
CA GLU A 45 -12.08 -8.26 -41.05
C GLU A 45 -12.31 -7.17 -39.99
N VAL A 46 -13.00 -6.09 -40.34
CA VAL A 46 -13.32 -5.03 -39.37
C VAL A 46 -14.24 -5.56 -38.27
N THR A 47 -15.24 -6.37 -38.63
CA THR A 47 -16.14 -6.99 -37.65
C THR A 47 -15.37 -7.92 -36.72
N ARG A 48 -14.45 -8.71 -37.26
CA ARG A 48 -13.60 -9.62 -36.48
C ARG A 48 -12.71 -8.84 -35.51
N VAL A 49 -11.95 -7.85 -35.98
CA VAL A 49 -11.05 -7.05 -35.12
C VAL A 49 -11.84 -6.31 -34.05
N ALA A 50 -12.99 -5.73 -34.40
CA ALA A 50 -13.85 -5.04 -33.44
C ALA A 50 -14.36 -5.99 -32.34
N ARG A 51 -14.75 -7.22 -32.71
CA ARG A 51 -15.17 -8.24 -31.74
C ARG A 51 -14.00 -8.71 -30.88
N ASP A 52 -12.88 -9.08 -31.49
CA ASP A 52 -11.74 -9.65 -30.78
C ASP A 52 -11.16 -8.64 -29.78
N VAL A 53 -10.85 -7.41 -30.22
CA VAL A 53 -10.22 -6.39 -29.37
C VAL A 53 -11.24 -5.67 -28.49
N GLY A 54 -12.42 -5.34 -29.04
CA GLY A 54 -13.41 -4.50 -28.37
C GLY A 54 -14.43 -5.24 -27.50
N THR A 55 -14.64 -6.54 -27.70
CA THR A 55 -15.66 -7.32 -26.97
C THR A 55 -15.06 -8.48 -26.21
N GLU A 56 -14.25 -9.32 -26.87
CA GLU A 56 -13.67 -10.53 -26.26
C GLU A 56 -12.39 -10.23 -25.45
N GLY A 57 -11.80 -9.04 -25.61
CA GLY A 57 -10.56 -8.66 -24.93
C GLY A 57 -9.33 -9.40 -25.44
N ILE A 58 -9.40 -10.01 -26.63
CA ILE A 58 -8.29 -10.68 -27.31
C ILE A 58 -7.40 -9.59 -27.94
N LEU A 59 -6.46 -9.10 -27.14
CA LEU A 59 -5.57 -8.01 -27.52
C LEU A 59 -4.50 -8.48 -28.54
N GLY A 60 -4.30 -7.70 -29.60
CA GLY A 60 -3.31 -7.95 -30.66
C GLY A 60 -3.89 -8.32 -32.02
N GLY A 61 -5.22 -8.40 -32.15
CA GLY A 61 -5.87 -8.62 -33.43
C GLY A 61 -5.67 -7.45 -34.39
N GLN A 62 -5.24 -7.73 -35.62
CA GLN A 62 -5.12 -6.77 -36.71
C GLN A 62 -5.86 -7.29 -37.94
N ALA A 63 -6.41 -6.38 -38.74
CA ALA A 63 -7.04 -6.68 -40.02
C ALA A 63 -5.94 -6.79 -41.09
N GLU A 64 -5.95 -7.89 -41.82
CA GLU A 64 -5.04 -8.13 -42.95
C GLU A 64 -5.89 -8.35 -44.21
N ILE A 65 -5.75 -7.45 -45.18
CA ILE A 65 -6.46 -7.53 -46.45
C ILE A 65 -5.46 -7.28 -47.58
N GLU A 66 -5.38 -8.21 -48.52
CA GLU A 66 -4.52 -8.07 -49.69
C GLU A 66 -5.15 -7.17 -50.75
N GLY A 67 -4.32 -6.40 -51.46
CA GLY A 67 -4.75 -5.64 -52.64
C GLY A 67 -5.63 -4.43 -52.37
N VAL A 68 -5.81 -4.00 -51.12
CA VAL A 68 -6.49 -2.74 -50.80
C VAL A 68 -5.62 -1.53 -51.16
N GLN A 69 -6.23 -0.56 -51.82
CA GLN A 69 -5.58 0.67 -52.27
C GLN A 69 -6.44 1.89 -51.95
N GLY A 70 -5.84 3.08 -52.01
CA GLY A 70 -6.52 4.35 -51.77
C GLY A 70 -7.18 4.40 -50.39
N MET A 71 -8.45 4.80 -50.35
CA MET A 71 -9.20 4.97 -49.09
C MET A 71 -9.30 3.68 -48.26
N TRP A 72 -9.39 2.52 -48.92
CA TRP A 72 -9.49 1.23 -48.22
C TRP A 72 -8.24 0.92 -47.41
N ASN A 73 -7.06 1.20 -47.97
CA ASN A 73 -5.81 1.02 -47.25
C ASN A 73 -5.73 1.97 -46.04
N THR A 74 -6.13 3.23 -46.21
CA THR A 74 -6.19 4.20 -45.11
C THR A 74 -7.09 3.74 -43.97
N LEU A 75 -8.26 3.16 -44.28
CA LEU A 75 -9.17 2.64 -43.26
C LEU A 75 -8.56 1.45 -42.50
N ILE A 76 -7.90 0.51 -43.18
CA ILE A 76 -7.23 -0.63 -42.53
C ILE A 76 -6.10 -0.16 -41.62
N VAL A 77 -5.27 0.77 -42.10
CA VAL A 77 -4.20 1.36 -41.28
C VAL A 77 -4.78 2.01 -40.02
N ASN A 78 -5.88 2.75 -40.13
CA ASN A 78 -6.51 3.38 -38.98
C ASN A 78 -7.13 2.39 -37.98
N VAL A 79 -7.81 1.34 -38.47
CA VAL A 79 -8.37 0.28 -37.62
C VAL A 79 -7.25 -0.47 -36.89
N ASN A 80 -6.17 -0.82 -37.59
CA ASN A 80 -5.02 -1.48 -37.00
C ASN A 80 -4.28 -0.59 -35.99
N ALA A 81 -4.14 0.70 -36.28
CA ALA A 81 -3.57 1.65 -35.33
C ALA A 81 -4.42 1.74 -34.06
N MET A 82 -5.75 1.80 -34.18
CA MET A 82 -6.66 1.81 -33.03
C MET A 82 -6.53 0.52 -32.20
N ALA A 83 -6.61 -0.64 -32.85
CA ALA A 83 -6.47 -1.95 -32.21
C ALA A 83 -5.12 -2.12 -31.50
N ASN A 84 -4.03 -1.70 -32.14
CA ASN A 84 -2.68 -1.80 -31.60
C ASN A 84 -2.47 -0.85 -30.40
N ASN A 85 -2.99 0.37 -30.47
CA ASN A 85 -2.92 1.32 -29.36
C ASN A 85 -3.65 0.79 -28.13
N LEU A 86 -4.90 0.33 -28.28
CA LEU A 86 -5.68 -0.26 -27.19
C LEU A 86 -5.00 -1.51 -26.62
N THR A 87 -4.51 -2.39 -27.50
CA THR A 87 -3.76 -3.60 -27.11
C THR A 87 -2.56 -3.26 -26.24
N THR A 88 -1.72 -2.33 -26.68
CA THR A 88 -0.48 -1.98 -25.99
C THR A 88 -0.77 -1.31 -24.65
N GLN A 89 -1.70 -0.34 -24.64
CA GLN A 89 -2.04 0.44 -23.45
C GLN A 89 -2.70 -0.43 -22.38
N VAL A 90 -3.70 -1.25 -22.73
CA VAL A 90 -4.42 -2.09 -21.77
C VAL A 90 -3.53 -3.22 -21.26
N ARG A 91 -2.70 -3.82 -22.11
CA ARG A 91 -1.79 -4.90 -21.70
C ARG A 91 -0.73 -4.39 -20.71
N ASP A 92 -0.16 -3.21 -20.94
CA ASP A 92 0.81 -2.62 -20.02
C ASP A 92 0.17 -2.28 -18.66
N ILE A 93 -1.03 -1.70 -18.67
CA ILE A 93 -1.82 -1.47 -17.46
C ILE A 93 -2.05 -2.76 -16.68
N ALA A 94 -2.44 -3.85 -17.37
CA ALA A 94 -2.68 -5.14 -16.74
C ALA A 94 -1.41 -5.74 -16.10
N ILE A 95 -0.25 -5.56 -16.72
CA ILE A 95 1.04 -6.00 -16.17
C ILE A 95 1.33 -5.26 -14.86
N VAL A 96 1.18 -3.94 -14.86
CA VAL A 96 1.47 -3.10 -13.70
C VAL A 96 0.51 -3.37 -12.55
N THR A 97 -0.80 -3.47 -12.81
CA THR A 97 -1.78 -3.78 -11.76
C THR A 97 -1.58 -5.20 -11.19
N THR A 98 -1.18 -6.16 -12.02
CA THR A 98 -0.80 -7.50 -11.56
C THR A 98 0.46 -7.47 -10.69
N ALA A 99 1.46 -6.67 -11.06
CA ALA A 99 2.69 -6.50 -10.28
C ALA A 99 2.39 -5.90 -8.90
N VAL A 100 1.57 -4.84 -8.86
CA VAL A 100 1.11 -4.22 -7.61
C VAL A 100 0.36 -5.22 -6.72
N ALA A 101 -0.53 -6.03 -7.30
CA ALA A 101 -1.25 -7.07 -6.55
C ALA A 101 -0.31 -8.14 -5.96
N LYS A 102 0.87 -8.34 -6.56
CA LYS A 102 1.94 -9.22 -6.05
C LYS A 102 2.92 -8.50 -5.11
N GLY A 103 2.70 -7.23 -4.81
CA GLY A 103 3.57 -6.41 -3.96
C GLY A 103 4.79 -5.81 -4.66
N ASP A 104 4.92 -5.94 -5.98
CA ASP A 104 5.96 -5.24 -6.74
C ASP A 104 5.50 -3.82 -7.08
N LEU A 105 5.97 -2.86 -6.28
CA LEU A 105 5.67 -1.43 -6.41
C LEU A 105 6.74 -0.67 -7.22
N THR A 106 7.59 -1.38 -7.96
CA THR A 106 8.62 -0.77 -8.82
C THR A 106 8.13 -0.56 -10.26
N GLN A 107 7.07 -1.27 -10.66
CA GLN A 107 6.52 -1.21 -12.01
C GLN A 107 5.60 0.00 -12.19
N LYS A 108 5.67 0.60 -13.38
CA LYS A 108 4.85 1.75 -13.78
C LYS A 108 4.37 1.55 -15.20
N VAL A 109 3.20 2.07 -15.52
CA VAL A 109 2.67 2.07 -16.88
C VAL A 109 3.56 2.97 -17.73
N GLN A 110 4.18 2.40 -18.75
CA GLN A 110 5.11 3.06 -19.66
C GLN A 110 4.48 3.40 -21.01
N ALA A 111 3.43 2.69 -21.41
CA ALA A 111 2.75 2.86 -22.69
C ALA A 111 2.43 4.33 -22.98
N GLU A 112 2.58 4.71 -24.24
CA GLU A 112 2.20 6.04 -24.71
C GLU A 112 0.68 6.15 -24.76
N CYS A 113 0.13 7.01 -23.90
CA CYS A 113 -1.30 7.19 -23.73
C CYS A 113 -1.69 8.64 -24.02
N LYS A 114 -2.89 8.84 -24.57
CA LYS A 114 -3.50 10.15 -24.82
C LYS A 114 -4.94 10.16 -24.30
N GLY A 115 -5.49 11.35 -24.06
CA GLY A 115 -6.87 11.51 -23.60
C GLY A 115 -7.15 10.78 -22.29
N GLU A 116 -8.28 10.10 -22.20
CA GLU A 116 -8.74 9.38 -21.01
C GLU A 116 -7.79 8.25 -20.58
N ILE A 117 -7.16 7.56 -21.54
CA ILE A 117 -6.18 6.51 -21.22
C ILE A 117 -4.92 7.09 -20.58
N LYS A 118 -4.57 8.35 -20.90
CA LYS A 118 -3.47 9.04 -20.22
C LYS A 118 -3.83 9.33 -18.76
N GLN A 119 -5.05 9.81 -18.50
CA GLN A 119 -5.53 10.05 -17.13
C GLN A 119 -5.55 8.76 -16.32
N LEU A 120 -5.96 7.63 -16.94
CA LEU A 120 -5.90 6.32 -16.31
C LEU A 120 -4.46 5.91 -15.97
N LYS A 121 -3.52 6.05 -16.92
CA LYS A 121 -2.08 5.82 -16.70
C LYS A 121 -1.55 6.66 -15.52
N GLU A 122 -1.85 7.95 -15.50
CA GLU A 122 -1.41 8.87 -14.43
C GLU A 122 -2.01 8.47 -13.08
N THR A 123 -3.29 8.11 -13.04
CA THR A 123 -3.97 7.65 -11.82
C THR A 123 -3.33 6.37 -11.27
N ILE A 124 -3.10 5.37 -12.12
CA ILE A 124 -2.46 4.11 -11.71
C ILE A 124 -1.03 4.36 -11.25
N ASN A 125 -0.25 5.16 -11.99
CA ASN A 125 1.12 5.47 -11.59
C ASN A 125 1.16 6.22 -10.25
N SER A 126 0.28 7.21 -10.03
CA SER A 126 0.16 7.92 -8.75
C SER A 126 -0.18 6.96 -7.59
N MET A 127 -1.14 6.06 -7.80
CA MET A 127 -1.47 5.02 -6.81
C MET A 127 -0.25 4.15 -6.46
N VAL A 128 0.55 3.74 -7.46
CA VAL A 128 1.80 2.99 -7.22
C VAL A 128 2.79 3.83 -6.41
N ASP A 129 2.94 5.12 -6.68
CA ASP A 129 3.86 6.01 -5.93
C ASP A 129 3.45 6.11 -4.46
N GLN A 130 2.16 6.35 -4.20
CA GLN A 130 1.61 6.43 -2.84
C GLN A 130 1.83 5.13 -2.07
N LEU A 131 1.52 3.98 -2.69
CA LEU A 131 1.77 2.67 -2.11
C LEU A 131 3.25 2.45 -1.78
N GLN A 132 4.14 2.83 -2.70
CA GLN A 132 5.57 2.65 -2.54
C GLN A 132 6.12 3.55 -1.42
N GLN A 133 5.66 4.80 -1.32
CA GLN A 133 6.03 5.71 -0.24
C GLN A 133 5.53 5.18 1.10
N PHE A 134 4.27 4.77 1.20
CA PHE A 134 3.69 4.21 2.41
C PHE A 134 4.46 2.97 2.89
N ALA A 135 4.75 2.03 1.99
CA ALA A 135 5.51 0.82 2.32
C ALA A 135 6.91 1.14 2.89
N ARG A 136 7.59 2.14 2.31
CA ARG A 136 8.90 2.59 2.81
C ARG A 136 8.80 3.21 4.21
N GLU A 137 7.85 4.12 4.43
CA GLU A 137 7.68 4.81 5.71
C GLU A 137 7.28 3.84 6.84
N VAL A 138 6.36 2.91 6.58
CA VAL A 138 5.99 1.89 7.56
C VAL A 138 7.18 0.99 7.91
N THR A 139 7.94 0.55 6.91
CA THR A 139 9.15 -0.27 7.14
C THR A 139 10.18 0.48 7.96
N LYS A 140 10.38 1.77 7.68
CA LYS A 140 11.30 2.63 8.41
C LYS A 140 10.89 2.77 9.88
N ILE A 141 9.63 3.07 10.17
CA ILE A 141 9.14 3.24 11.56
C ILE A 141 9.20 1.94 12.33
N ALA A 142 8.79 0.83 11.70
CA ALA A 142 8.87 -0.49 12.33
C ALA A 142 10.31 -0.82 12.75
N ARG A 143 11.29 -0.46 11.90
CA ARG A 143 12.71 -0.60 12.22
C ARG A 143 13.18 0.38 13.31
N GLU A 144 12.92 1.68 13.15
CA GLU A 144 13.38 2.71 14.08
C GLU A 144 12.81 2.50 15.49
N VAL A 145 11.50 2.36 15.62
CA VAL A 145 10.82 2.24 16.91
C VAL A 145 10.90 0.81 17.45
N GLY A 146 10.67 -0.19 16.60
CA GLY A 146 10.55 -1.58 17.03
C GLY A 146 11.88 -2.32 17.18
N THR A 147 12.89 -2.01 16.35
CA THR A 147 14.17 -2.74 16.34
C THR A 147 15.32 -1.91 16.93
N GLU A 148 15.45 -0.65 16.49
CA GLU A 148 16.57 0.21 16.90
C GLU A 148 16.31 0.96 18.21
N GLY A 149 15.07 0.98 18.70
CA GLY A 149 14.68 1.71 19.91
C GLY A 149 14.82 3.23 19.76
N ARG A 150 14.89 3.74 18.52
CA ARG A 150 14.91 5.17 18.21
C ARG A 150 13.49 5.72 18.28
N LEU A 151 13.11 6.14 19.47
CA LEU A 151 11.77 6.62 19.77
C LEU A 151 11.53 8.04 19.20
N GLY A 152 10.35 8.25 18.63
CA GLY A 152 9.91 9.53 18.05
C GLY A 152 9.92 9.60 16.53
N GLY A 153 10.16 8.47 15.84
CA GLY A 153 9.98 8.38 14.39
C GLY A 153 8.51 8.53 13.98
N GLN A 154 8.27 9.23 12.87
CA GLN A 154 6.95 9.42 12.27
C GLN A 154 7.02 9.14 10.77
N ALA A 155 5.95 8.56 10.23
CA ALA A 155 5.67 8.40 8.81
C ALA A 155 5.27 9.75 8.27
N THR A 156 5.97 10.19 7.24
CA THR A 156 5.54 11.33 6.43
C THR A 156 5.25 10.83 5.03
N VAL A 157 3.97 10.62 4.76
CA VAL A 157 3.48 10.33 3.41
C VAL A 157 2.79 11.59 2.90
N HIS A 158 3.24 12.10 1.76
CA HIS A 158 2.69 13.33 1.16
C HIS A 158 1.51 12.97 0.26
N ASP A 159 0.57 13.89 0.11
CA ASP A 159 -0.54 13.78 -0.85
C ASP A 159 -1.41 12.51 -0.68
N VAL A 160 -1.61 12.06 0.58
CA VAL A 160 -2.49 10.95 0.90
C VAL A 160 -3.85 11.44 1.40
N GLU A 161 -4.91 10.83 0.86
CA GLU A 161 -6.30 11.09 1.23
C GLU A 161 -7.02 9.78 1.60
N GLY A 162 -8.19 9.91 2.23
CA GLY A 162 -9.03 8.77 2.61
C GLY A 162 -8.28 7.72 3.44
N THR A 163 -8.43 6.46 3.05
CA THR A 163 -7.84 5.32 3.78
C THR A 163 -6.32 5.42 3.95
N TRP A 164 -5.60 6.01 3.00
CA TRP A 164 -4.14 6.15 3.08
C TRP A 164 -3.70 7.10 4.18
N ARG A 165 -4.44 8.20 4.34
CA ARG A 165 -4.24 9.15 5.41
C ARG A 165 -4.53 8.51 6.75
N ASP A 166 -5.67 7.82 6.87
CA ASP A 166 -6.08 7.16 8.11
C ASP A 166 -5.05 6.10 8.56
N LEU A 167 -4.51 5.30 7.62
CA LEU A 167 -3.45 4.33 7.91
C LEU A 167 -2.15 5.01 8.39
N THR A 168 -1.77 6.12 7.76
CA THR A 168 -0.57 6.88 8.15
C THR A 168 -0.74 7.47 9.55
N GLU A 169 -1.90 8.06 9.85
CA GLU A 169 -2.24 8.61 11.17
C GLU A 169 -2.23 7.51 12.24
N ASN A 170 -2.76 6.32 11.94
CA ASN A 170 -2.77 5.18 12.87
C ASN A 170 -1.34 4.68 13.19
N VAL A 171 -0.48 4.53 12.18
CA VAL A 171 0.93 4.12 12.39
C VAL A 171 1.67 5.16 13.22
N ASN A 172 1.45 6.44 12.96
CA ASN A 172 2.03 7.53 13.72
C ASN A 172 1.52 7.57 15.17
N GLY A 173 0.23 7.36 15.38
CA GLY A 173 -0.37 7.27 16.70
C GLY A 173 0.24 6.13 17.52
N MET A 174 0.37 4.94 16.91
CA MET A 174 1.02 3.79 17.55
C MET A 174 2.48 4.08 17.92
N ALA A 175 3.28 4.61 16.99
CA ALA A 175 4.68 4.93 17.22
C ALA A 175 4.88 5.98 18.32
N MET A 176 4.03 7.01 18.33
CA MET A 176 4.06 8.08 19.33
C MET A 176 3.64 7.60 20.72
N ASN A 177 2.60 6.76 20.80
CA ASN A 177 2.16 6.17 22.06
C ASN A 177 3.28 5.31 22.68
N LEU A 178 3.84 4.37 21.91
CA LEU A 178 4.96 3.54 22.37
C LEU A 178 6.18 4.38 22.77
N THR A 179 6.52 5.40 21.98
CA THR A 179 7.60 6.34 22.28
C THR A 179 7.41 7.01 23.63
N THR A 180 6.22 7.56 23.87
CA THR A 180 5.92 8.31 25.10
C THR A 180 5.98 7.38 26.31
N GLN A 181 5.37 6.20 26.19
CA GLN A 181 5.30 5.19 27.24
C GLN A 181 6.70 4.71 27.67
N VAL A 182 7.52 4.29 26.70
CA VAL A 182 8.88 3.79 26.98
C VAL A 182 9.78 4.91 27.53
N ARG A 183 9.65 6.14 27.03
CA ARG A 183 10.46 7.27 27.50
C ARG A 183 10.13 7.65 28.95
N GLU A 184 8.85 7.64 29.35
CA GLU A 184 8.46 7.89 30.74
C GLU A 184 8.95 6.77 31.67
N ILE A 185 8.86 5.50 31.24
CA ILE A 185 9.45 4.38 31.98
C ILE A 185 10.95 4.62 32.18
N ALA A 186 11.70 4.88 31.11
CA ALA A 186 13.14 5.10 31.16
C ALA A 186 13.53 6.26 32.08
N LYS A 187 12.75 7.34 32.09
CA LYS A 187 12.95 8.50 32.95
C LYS A 187 12.81 8.14 34.43
N VAL A 188 11.74 7.42 34.79
CA VAL A 188 11.50 7.01 36.18
C VAL A 188 12.54 5.99 36.64
N THR A 189 12.88 4.99 35.83
CA THR A 189 13.92 4.01 36.20
C THR A 189 15.29 4.68 36.34
N THR A 190 15.59 5.69 35.52
CA THR A 190 16.83 6.49 35.67
C THR A 190 16.83 7.33 36.94
N ALA A 191 15.69 7.93 37.31
CA ALA A 191 15.56 8.68 38.56
C ALA A 191 15.79 7.77 39.78
N VAL A 192 15.15 6.60 39.77
CA VAL A 192 15.32 5.57 40.81
C VAL A 192 16.78 5.13 40.92
N ALA A 193 17.46 4.88 39.79
CA ALA A 193 18.88 4.53 39.79
C ALA A 193 19.80 5.64 40.34
N ARG A 194 19.36 6.90 40.28
CA ARG A 194 20.05 8.05 40.88
C ARG A 194 19.64 8.32 42.34
N GLY A 195 18.78 7.48 42.91
CA GLY A 195 18.26 7.61 44.28
C GLY A 195 17.08 8.58 44.43
N ASP A 196 16.53 9.11 43.34
CA ASP A 196 15.30 9.91 43.39
C ASP A 196 14.08 8.99 43.31
N LEU A 197 13.57 8.64 44.50
CA LEU A 197 12.41 7.77 44.69
C LEU A 197 11.08 8.55 44.75
N THR A 198 11.11 9.84 44.42
CA THR A 198 9.90 10.68 44.39
C THR A 198 9.17 10.61 43.04
N LYS A 199 9.83 10.06 42.00
CA LYS A 199 9.29 9.99 40.64
C LYS A 199 8.46 8.73 40.42
N LYS A 200 7.30 8.90 39.80
CA LYS A 200 6.42 7.81 39.35
C LYS A 200 6.07 7.98 37.88
N ILE A 201 5.69 6.87 37.26
CA ILE A 201 5.12 6.87 35.92
C ILE A 201 3.67 7.33 36.07
N GLU A 202 3.32 8.47 35.49
CA GLU A 202 1.98 9.07 35.61
C GLU A 202 1.12 8.88 34.36
N VAL A 203 1.75 8.74 33.19
CA VAL A 203 1.07 8.63 31.89
C VAL A 203 -0.02 7.54 31.90
N GLU A 204 -1.17 7.86 31.33
CA GLU A 204 -2.27 6.90 31.15
C GLU A 204 -1.89 5.84 30.11
N VAL A 205 -1.99 4.58 30.51
CA VAL A 205 -1.60 3.42 29.71
C VAL A 205 -2.60 2.30 29.95
N GLN A 206 -2.69 1.40 28.98
CA GLN A 206 -3.61 0.26 29.01
C GLN A 206 -2.86 -1.04 28.71
N GLY A 207 -3.50 -2.18 29.03
CA GLY A 207 -2.96 -3.51 28.75
C GLY A 207 -1.63 -3.79 29.45
N GLU A 208 -0.71 -4.44 28.73
CA GLU A 208 0.59 -4.87 29.26
C GLU A 208 1.45 -3.70 29.78
N ILE A 209 1.35 -2.53 29.14
CA ILE A 209 2.09 -1.34 29.57
C ILE A 209 1.53 -0.81 30.90
N ALA A 210 0.23 -0.95 31.17
CA ALA A 210 -0.34 -0.60 32.48
C ALA A 210 0.19 -1.50 33.59
N SER A 211 0.22 -2.81 33.34
CA SER A 211 0.83 -3.76 34.29
C SER A 211 2.30 -3.45 34.55
N LEU A 212 3.06 -3.04 33.53
CA LEU A 212 4.45 -2.63 33.67
C LEU A 212 4.58 -1.34 34.51
N LYS A 213 3.74 -0.32 34.24
CA LYS A 213 3.67 0.92 35.03
C LYS A 213 3.42 0.61 36.51
N ASP A 214 2.43 -0.22 36.80
CA ASP A 214 2.06 -0.54 38.19
C ASP A 214 3.18 -1.30 38.90
N THR A 215 3.84 -2.22 38.20
CA THR A 215 4.99 -2.97 38.72
C THR A 215 6.14 -2.03 39.09
N ILE A 216 6.49 -1.11 38.19
CA ILE A 216 7.58 -0.15 38.42
C ILE A 216 7.21 0.81 39.55
N ASN A 217 6.01 1.39 39.55
CA ASN A 217 5.57 2.31 40.60
C ASN A 217 5.56 1.63 41.97
N THR A 218 5.10 0.37 42.05
CA THR A 218 5.15 -0.42 43.30
C THR A 218 6.59 -0.68 43.74
N MET A 219 7.51 -0.93 42.81
CA MET A 219 8.94 -1.05 43.13
C MET A 219 9.50 0.26 43.72
N VAL A 220 9.16 1.42 43.12
CA VAL A 220 9.59 2.74 43.63
C VAL A 220 9.07 2.96 45.05
N ASP A 221 7.80 2.65 45.30
CA ASP A 221 7.20 2.77 46.63
C ASP A 221 7.92 1.92 47.67
N ARG A 222 8.17 0.64 47.36
CA ARG A 222 8.90 -0.27 48.25
C ARG A 222 10.33 0.22 48.54
N LEU A 223 11.04 0.68 47.51
CA LEU A 223 12.36 1.28 47.65
C LEU A 223 12.35 2.50 48.56
N SER A 224 11.34 3.37 48.40
CA SER A 224 11.20 4.61 49.16
C SER A 224 10.96 4.33 50.65
N THR A 225 10.02 3.42 50.96
CA THR A 225 9.76 2.97 52.32
C THR A 225 11.00 2.32 52.94
N PHE A 226 11.67 1.42 52.22
CA PHE A 226 12.87 0.77 52.73
C PHE A 226 14.00 1.77 53.02
N ALA A 227 14.26 2.71 52.11
CA ALA A 227 15.28 3.74 52.31
C ALA A 227 14.98 4.63 53.53
N PHE A 228 13.71 4.97 53.76
CA PHE A 228 13.27 5.69 54.94
C PHE A 228 13.53 4.90 56.23
N GLU A 229 13.07 3.65 56.29
CA GLU A 229 13.21 2.79 57.48
C GLU A 229 14.68 2.52 57.83
N VAL A 230 15.53 2.26 56.84
CA VAL A 230 16.97 2.08 57.07
C VAL A 230 17.61 3.36 57.59
N SER A 231 17.26 4.52 57.02
CA SER A 231 17.80 5.80 57.47
C SER A 231 17.37 6.12 58.91
N LYS A 232 16.13 5.79 59.26
CA LYS A 232 15.59 5.93 60.63
C LYS A 232 16.34 5.05 61.61
N VAL A 233 16.42 3.75 61.36
CA VAL A 233 17.11 2.80 62.25
C VAL A 233 18.60 3.13 62.39
N ALA A 234 19.26 3.49 61.28
CA ALA A 234 20.66 3.92 61.31
C ALA A 234 20.89 5.15 62.19
N ARG A 235 19.95 6.11 62.20
CA ARG A 235 20.00 7.29 63.05
C ARG A 235 19.76 6.93 64.52
N GLU A 236 18.73 6.16 64.82
CA GLU A 236 18.38 5.73 66.19
C GLU A 236 19.55 4.98 66.85
N VAL A 237 20.13 4.01 66.13
CA VAL A 237 21.23 3.17 66.64
C VAL A 237 22.56 3.90 66.63
N GLY A 238 22.89 4.57 65.52
CA GLY A 238 24.23 5.12 65.28
C GLY A 238 24.45 6.54 65.81
N THR A 239 23.42 7.39 65.82
CA THR A 239 23.53 8.79 66.27
C THR A 239 22.94 8.98 67.65
N ASP A 240 21.73 8.45 67.87
CA ASP A 240 20.98 8.67 69.10
C ASP A 240 21.30 7.63 70.19
N GLY A 241 22.07 6.58 69.85
CA GLY A 241 22.52 5.53 70.78
C GLY A 241 21.39 4.66 71.35
N THR A 242 20.22 4.69 70.71
CA THR A 242 19.02 3.96 71.13
C THR A 242 18.98 2.61 70.41
N LEU A 243 19.24 1.53 71.16
CA LEU A 243 19.15 0.16 70.64
C LEU A 243 17.71 -0.36 70.69
N GLY A 244 17.38 -1.28 69.79
CA GLY A 244 16.07 -1.94 69.69
C GLY A 244 15.13 -1.37 68.64
N GLY A 245 15.55 -0.37 67.86
CA GLY A 245 14.78 0.14 66.71
C GLY A 245 14.58 -0.95 65.65
N GLN A 246 13.38 -1.03 65.07
CA GLN A 246 13.06 -1.99 64.01
C GLN A 246 12.57 -1.27 62.76
N ALA A 247 13.20 -1.58 61.63
CA ALA A 247 12.72 -1.27 60.30
C ALA A 247 11.47 -2.09 60.02
N GLN A 248 10.38 -1.40 59.68
CA GLN A 248 9.12 -2.03 59.33
C GLN A 248 8.76 -1.70 57.88
N VAL A 249 8.93 -2.69 56.99
CA VAL A 249 8.57 -2.55 55.57
C VAL A 249 7.51 -3.59 55.25
N ASP A 250 6.32 -3.13 54.92
CA ASP A 250 5.16 -4.01 54.67
C ASP A 250 5.27 -4.73 53.31
N ASN A 251 4.70 -5.94 53.23
CA ASN A 251 4.60 -6.74 52.00
C ASN A 251 5.93 -6.96 51.25
N VAL A 252 7.03 -7.11 52.00
CA VAL A 252 8.34 -7.47 51.45
C VAL A 252 8.54 -8.98 51.39
N GLU A 253 9.07 -9.45 50.27
CA GLU A 253 9.39 -10.85 50.02
C GLU A 253 10.79 -10.98 49.42
N GLY A 254 11.36 -12.20 49.48
CA GLY A 254 12.69 -12.49 48.97
C GLY A 254 13.76 -11.57 49.55
N LYS A 255 14.63 -11.00 48.69
CA LYS A 255 15.74 -10.16 49.11
C LYS A 255 15.35 -8.93 49.93
N TRP A 256 14.15 -8.39 49.72
CA TRP A 256 13.68 -7.25 50.52
C TRP A 256 13.45 -7.64 51.98
N LYS A 257 12.86 -8.81 52.21
CA LYS A 257 12.65 -9.34 53.55
C LYS A 257 13.98 -9.62 54.25
N ASP A 258 14.91 -10.29 53.56
CA ASP A 258 16.24 -10.58 54.09
C ASP A 258 16.96 -9.28 54.54
N LEU A 259 16.88 -8.23 53.73
CA LEU A 259 17.51 -6.94 54.05
C LEU A 259 16.88 -6.26 55.26
N THR A 260 15.55 -6.25 55.36
CA THR A 260 14.84 -5.70 56.54
C THR A 260 15.22 -6.46 57.81
N GLU A 261 15.29 -7.79 57.76
CA GLU A 261 15.70 -8.63 58.90
C GLU A 261 17.16 -8.38 59.30
N ASN A 262 18.06 -8.19 58.33
CA ASN A 262 19.46 -7.85 58.60
C ASN A 262 19.60 -6.49 59.29
N VAL A 263 18.85 -5.47 58.85
CA VAL A 263 18.83 -4.15 59.49
C VAL A 263 18.31 -4.25 60.92
N ASN A 264 17.24 -5.03 61.13
CA ASN A 264 16.70 -5.29 62.47
C ASN A 264 17.67 -6.06 63.37
N THR A 265 18.48 -6.95 62.80
CA THR A 265 19.50 -7.69 63.55
C THR A 265 20.64 -6.79 63.97
N MET A 266 21.04 -5.83 63.12
CA MET A 266 22.08 -4.84 63.45
C MET A 266 21.66 -3.87 64.55
N ALA A 267 20.36 -3.55 64.63
CA ALA A 267 19.81 -2.60 65.59
C ALA A 267 19.53 -3.17 66.99
N ARG A 268 19.67 -4.48 67.17
CA ARG A 268 19.46 -5.19 68.43
C ARG A 268 20.64 -5.09 69.39
#